data_AF-A0AAF0RZK6-F1
#
_entry.id   AF-A0AAF0RZK6-F1
#
_cell.length_a   1.000
_cell.length_b   1.000
_cell.length_c   1.000
_cell.angle_alpha   90.00
_cell.angle_beta   90.00
_cell.angle_gamma   90.00
#
_symmetry.space_group_name_H-M   'P 1'
#
loop_
_entity.id
_entity.type
_entity.pdbx_description
1 polymer ?
#
loop_
_entity_poly.entity_id
_entity_poly.type
_entity_poly.pdbx_seq_one_letter_code
_entity_poly.pdbx_strand_id
1 'polypeptide(L)'
;MLKETRNSMPVPLFVKSFRNENVTERSELALDAAEGASAVSVADTAGFIAGQSIYLGEPGLDGCEKAVVEAVADETTLNLAAPLERAHKRFEPVTAVLGDRVRIRRAVNVDGRVPLIEAFSPLASRAIQADRPDTYYADPSGGAGYWYLLTNWNELTDEETPLDLSAAVRGDDYARYASLGDIRAEAGFTNSTNLSDTAVDQQRRAAQAEINAALANYYETPFKPVPDAVRVLTEKLAAAFLLLNAYGSKYQKLVDEARASVQLYANQGASLTDTDGNSLSTTEGVSYDFGDQPRMFGIGQRF
;
A
#
# COMPACT_ATOMS: atom_id res chain seq x y z
N MET A 1 -29.05 23.83 -19.28
CA MET A 1 -28.90 23.11 -17.99
C MET A 1 -27.70 22.18 -18.15
N LEU A 2 -26.49 22.70 -17.89
CA LEU A 2 -25.27 21.92 -17.97
C LEU A 2 -25.26 20.97 -16.76
N LYS A 3 -25.39 19.67 -17.01
CA LYS A 3 -25.03 18.67 -16.02
C LYS A 3 -23.53 18.82 -15.80
N GLU A 4 -23.14 19.44 -14.70
CA GLU A 4 -21.80 19.27 -14.16
C GLU A 4 -21.60 17.76 -13.93
N THR A 5 -20.90 17.13 -14.87
CA THR A 5 -20.24 15.85 -14.63
C THR A 5 -19.32 16.08 -13.44
N ARG A 6 -19.75 15.63 -12.26
CA ARG A 6 -18.86 15.45 -11.12
C ARG A 6 -17.65 14.70 -11.63
N ASN A 7 -16.49 15.37 -11.67
CA ASN A 7 -15.21 14.72 -11.95
C ASN A 7 -15.15 13.50 -11.04
N SER A 8 -15.16 12.29 -11.62
CA SER A 8 -14.97 11.07 -10.83
C SER A 8 -13.62 11.22 -10.17
N MET A 9 -13.59 11.16 -8.83
CA MET A 9 -12.32 11.25 -8.13
C MET A 9 -11.45 10.06 -8.52
N PRO A 10 -10.15 10.27 -8.78
CA PRO A 10 -9.23 9.18 -9.09
C PRO A 10 -9.27 8.13 -7.99
N VAL A 11 -9.36 6.86 -8.37
CA VAL A 11 -9.41 5.73 -7.45
C VAL A 11 -7.98 5.20 -7.23
N PRO A 12 -7.43 5.28 -6.00
CA PRO A 12 -6.12 4.77 -5.69
C PRO A 12 -6.13 3.25 -5.48
N LEU A 13 -5.56 2.48 -6.40
CA LEU A 13 -5.31 1.06 -6.26
C LEU A 13 -4.03 0.83 -5.45
N PHE A 14 -4.18 0.12 -4.32
CA PHE A 14 -3.07 -0.47 -3.58
C PHE A 14 -2.81 -1.88 -4.10
N VAL A 15 -1.56 -2.14 -4.48
CA VAL A 15 -1.16 -3.41 -5.03
C VAL A 15 0.02 -3.95 -4.25
N LYS A 16 -0.18 -5.09 -3.57
CA LYS A 16 0.93 -5.84 -2.99
C LYS A 16 1.93 -6.18 -4.09
N SER A 17 3.15 -5.66 -3.94
CA SER A 17 4.25 -5.83 -4.88
C SER A 17 4.68 -7.30 -4.95
N PHE A 18 4.72 -7.97 -3.81
CA PHE A 18 5.22 -9.33 -3.67
C PHE A 18 4.09 -10.27 -3.27
N ARG A 19 3.62 -11.08 -4.23
CA ARG A 19 2.63 -12.12 -4.01
C ARG A 19 3.26 -13.48 -4.25
N ASN A 20 2.85 -14.49 -3.50
CA ASN A 20 3.40 -15.84 -3.63
C ASN A 20 3.19 -16.43 -5.03
N GLU A 21 2.09 -16.08 -5.69
CA GLU A 21 1.77 -16.45 -7.08
C GLU A 21 2.79 -15.91 -8.12
N ASN A 22 3.56 -14.88 -7.77
CA ASN A 22 4.64 -14.35 -8.62
C ASN A 22 5.99 -15.01 -8.37
N VAL A 23 6.15 -15.71 -7.25
CA VAL A 23 7.44 -16.32 -6.89
C VAL A 23 7.59 -17.62 -7.68
N THR A 24 8.71 -17.72 -8.39
CA THR A 24 9.04 -18.90 -9.21
C THR A 24 10.08 -19.78 -8.52
N GLU A 25 11.05 -19.18 -7.85
CA GLU A 25 12.14 -19.91 -7.18
C GLU A 25 12.63 -19.16 -5.92
N ARG A 26 13.20 -19.89 -4.96
CA ARG A 26 13.82 -19.33 -3.76
C ARG A 26 15.14 -20.03 -3.45
N SER A 27 16.16 -19.22 -3.23
CA SER A 27 17.48 -19.66 -2.78
C SER A 27 18.00 -18.68 -1.73
N GLU A 28 19.26 -18.82 -1.35
CA GLU A 28 19.96 -17.91 -0.45
C GLU A 28 21.39 -17.69 -0.92
N LEU A 29 22.00 -16.56 -0.56
CA LEU A 29 23.40 -16.30 -0.85
C LEU A 29 24.30 -17.27 -0.07
N ALA A 30 25.13 -18.02 -0.79
CA ALA A 30 26.12 -18.91 -0.22
C ALA A 30 27.34 -18.17 0.34
N LEU A 31 27.64 -16.98 -0.20
CA LEU A 31 28.75 -16.10 0.19
C LEU A 31 28.29 -14.64 0.20
N ASP A 32 29.06 -13.77 0.87
CA ASP A 32 28.87 -12.33 0.76
C ASP A 32 29.07 -11.88 -0.69
N ALA A 33 28.15 -11.05 -1.20
CA ALA A 33 28.27 -10.38 -2.49
C ALA A 33 28.65 -8.92 -2.26
N ALA A 34 29.75 -8.47 -2.86
CA ALA A 34 30.19 -7.09 -2.75
C ALA A 34 29.36 -6.17 -3.68
N GLU A 35 29.29 -4.89 -3.33
CA GLU A 35 28.87 -3.85 -4.27
C GLU A 35 29.74 -3.94 -5.54
N GLY A 36 29.10 -3.81 -6.71
CA GLY A 36 29.74 -3.95 -8.01
C GLY A 36 29.90 -5.39 -8.49
N ALA A 37 29.50 -6.40 -7.72
CA ALA A 37 29.59 -7.79 -8.15
C ALA A 37 28.66 -8.06 -9.34
N SER A 38 29.20 -8.62 -10.42
CA SER A 38 28.44 -9.07 -11.60
C SER A 38 28.11 -10.57 -11.57
N ALA A 39 28.45 -11.25 -10.47
CA ALA A 39 28.08 -12.64 -10.22
C ALA A 39 27.84 -12.84 -8.73
N VAL A 40 26.89 -13.70 -8.39
CA VAL A 40 26.54 -14.04 -7.01
C VAL A 40 26.57 -15.54 -6.82
N SER A 41 27.09 -15.97 -5.67
CA SER A 41 27.06 -17.38 -5.27
C SER A 41 25.82 -17.64 -4.43
N VAL A 42 24.97 -18.56 -4.90
CA VAL A 42 23.74 -18.99 -4.25
C VAL A 42 23.86 -20.44 -3.78
N ALA A 43 23.00 -20.86 -2.87
CA ALA A 43 22.99 -22.23 -2.34
C ALA A 43 22.65 -23.27 -3.42
N ASP A 44 21.76 -22.90 -4.34
CA ASP A 44 21.34 -23.71 -5.49
C ASP A 44 20.83 -22.77 -6.61
N THR A 45 21.19 -23.08 -7.87
CA THR A 45 20.72 -22.38 -9.08
C THR A 45 19.60 -23.11 -9.81
N ALA A 46 19.13 -24.25 -9.31
CA ALA A 46 17.96 -24.94 -9.83
C ALA A 46 16.76 -23.98 -9.91
N GLY A 47 16.07 -23.97 -11.05
CA GLY A 47 14.89 -23.13 -11.28
C GLY A 47 15.18 -21.70 -11.76
N PHE A 48 16.42 -21.21 -11.66
CA PHE A 48 16.80 -19.92 -12.23
C PHE A 48 17.04 -20.02 -13.73
N ILE A 49 16.61 -19.01 -14.49
CA ILE A 49 16.81 -18.92 -15.94
C ILE A 49 17.35 -17.54 -16.36
N ALA A 50 18.06 -17.50 -17.48
CA ALA A 50 18.53 -16.24 -18.07
C ALA A 50 17.35 -15.31 -18.40
N GLY A 51 17.52 -14.01 -18.16
CA GLY A 51 16.49 -12.97 -18.32
C GLY A 51 15.51 -12.85 -17.15
N GLN A 52 15.60 -13.72 -16.14
CA GLN A 52 14.70 -13.70 -15.00
C GLN A 52 15.05 -12.58 -14.02
N SER A 53 14.03 -11.90 -13.51
CA SER A 53 14.20 -10.92 -12.42
C SER A 53 14.32 -11.65 -11.09
N ILE A 54 15.31 -11.26 -10.31
CA ILE A 54 15.56 -11.76 -8.96
C ILE A 54 15.64 -10.61 -7.97
N TYR A 55 15.26 -10.87 -6.74
CA TYR A 55 15.40 -9.95 -5.61
C TYR A 55 16.38 -10.54 -4.60
N LEU A 56 17.42 -9.78 -4.29
CA LEU A 56 18.42 -10.09 -3.27
C LEU A 56 18.05 -9.35 -1.98
N GLY A 57 17.99 -10.06 -0.87
CA GLY A 57 17.41 -9.56 0.38
C GLY A 57 15.90 -9.79 0.47
N GLU A 58 15.30 -9.43 1.60
CA GLU A 58 13.88 -9.68 1.86
C GLU A 58 12.99 -8.71 1.04
N PRO A 59 12.18 -9.21 0.09
CA PRO A 59 11.43 -8.33 -0.80
C PRO A 59 10.44 -7.42 -0.06
N GLY A 60 10.48 -6.12 -0.37
CA GLY A 60 9.64 -5.10 0.25
C GLY A 60 10.21 -4.52 1.55
N LEU A 61 11.43 -4.90 1.93
CA LEU A 61 12.18 -4.27 3.01
C LEU A 61 13.34 -3.44 2.47
N ASP A 62 13.78 -2.47 3.27
CA ASP A 62 14.98 -1.71 2.95
C ASP A 62 16.21 -2.63 2.86
N GLY A 63 17.08 -2.32 1.92
CA GLY A 63 18.22 -3.17 1.56
C GLY A 63 17.93 -4.21 0.48
N CYS A 64 16.68 -4.46 0.10
CA CYS A 64 16.38 -5.34 -1.02
C CYS A 64 16.79 -4.70 -2.36
N GLU A 65 17.50 -5.46 -3.19
CA GLU A 65 17.94 -5.04 -4.51
C GLU A 65 17.35 -5.95 -5.58
N LYS A 66 16.91 -5.37 -6.69
CA LYS A 66 16.49 -6.12 -7.88
C LYS A 66 17.67 -6.30 -8.83
N ALA A 67 17.92 -7.53 -9.24
CA ALA A 67 18.86 -7.85 -10.31
C ALA A 67 18.17 -8.69 -11.41
N VAL A 68 18.87 -8.88 -12.52
CA VAL A 68 18.43 -9.75 -13.62
C VAL A 68 19.52 -10.79 -13.86
N VAL A 69 19.13 -12.06 -13.93
CA VAL A 69 20.05 -13.16 -14.26
C VAL A 69 20.45 -13.03 -15.72
N GLU A 70 21.73 -12.82 -16.00
CA GLU A 70 22.28 -12.91 -17.36
C GLU A 70 22.41 -14.36 -17.79
N ALA A 71 22.99 -15.20 -16.93
CA ALA A 71 23.18 -16.62 -17.17
C ALA A 71 23.38 -17.40 -15.86
N VAL A 72 23.01 -18.68 -15.88
CA VAL A 72 23.39 -19.64 -14.84
C VAL A 72 24.76 -20.20 -15.23
N ALA A 73 25.80 -19.87 -14.46
CA ALA A 73 27.17 -20.26 -14.78
C ALA A 73 27.44 -21.72 -14.37
N ASP A 74 26.95 -22.10 -13.19
CA ASP A 74 27.04 -23.45 -12.62
C ASP A 74 25.93 -23.68 -11.57
N GLU A 75 26.00 -24.80 -10.85
CA GLU A 75 25.02 -25.21 -9.82
C GLU A 75 24.90 -24.23 -8.64
N THR A 76 25.85 -23.30 -8.48
CA THR A 76 25.93 -22.37 -7.34
C THR A 76 26.17 -20.92 -7.73
N THR A 77 26.33 -20.61 -9.01
CA THR A 77 26.72 -19.26 -9.47
C THR A 77 25.76 -18.71 -10.51
N LEU A 78 25.20 -17.52 -10.21
CA LEU A 78 24.41 -16.73 -11.15
C LEU A 78 25.22 -15.53 -11.62
N ASN A 79 25.34 -15.34 -12.94
CA ASN A 79 25.84 -14.10 -13.53
C ASN A 79 24.70 -13.10 -13.65
N LEU A 80 24.96 -11.84 -13.34
CA LEU A 80 23.99 -10.76 -13.35
C LEU A 80 24.18 -9.86 -14.57
N ALA A 81 23.07 -9.43 -15.18
CA ALA A 81 23.10 -8.57 -16.37
C ALA A 81 23.60 -7.15 -16.07
N ALA A 82 23.53 -6.73 -14.81
CA ALA A 82 24.12 -5.51 -14.29
C ALA A 82 24.80 -5.83 -12.95
N PRO A 83 25.92 -5.14 -12.62
CA PRO A 83 26.55 -5.30 -11.32
C PRO A 83 25.64 -4.81 -10.20
N LEU A 84 25.77 -5.42 -9.01
CA LEU A 84 25.01 -4.99 -7.83
C LEU A 84 25.34 -3.55 -7.44
N GLU A 85 24.32 -2.79 -7.06
CA GLU A 85 24.46 -1.44 -6.50
C GLU A 85 24.80 -1.48 -5.01
N ARG A 86 24.55 -2.60 -4.33
CA ARG A 86 24.75 -2.76 -2.88
C ARG A 86 25.49 -4.05 -2.56
N ALA A 87 26.10 -4.07 -1.37
CA ALA A 87 26.66 -5.29 -0.82
C ALA A 87 25.57 -6.09 -0.09
N HIS A 88 25.55 -7.40 -0.31
CA HIS A 88 24.63 -8.34 0.32
C HIS A 88 25.39 -9.39 1.14
N LYS A 89 24.81 -9.79 2.28
CA LYS A 89 25.43 -10.76 3.18
C LYS A 89 25.03 -12.19 2.85
N ARG A 90 25.93 -13.11 3.19
CA ARG A 90 25.64 -14.54 3.19
C ARG A 90 24.35 -14.82 3.97
N PHE A 91 23.57 -15.77 3.46
CA PHE A 91 22.24 -16.18 3.95
C PHE A 91 21.12 -15.17 3.71
N GLU A 92 21.38 -14.05 3.03
CA GLU A 92 20.27 -13.25 2.53
C GLU A 92 19.49 -14.02 1.45
N PRO A 93 18.15 -13.91 1.43
CA PRO A 93 17.32 -14.63 0.49
C PRO A 93 17.53 -14.10 -0.94
N VAL A 94 17.41 -15.01 -1.90
CA VAL A 94 17.40 -14.72 -3.32
C VAL A 94 16.09 -15.25 -3.88
N THR A 95 15.18 -14.35 -4.26
CA THR A 95 13.83 -14.71 -4.72
C THR A 95 13.67 -14.41 -6.19
N ALA A 96 13.42 -15.44 -7.01
CA ALA A 96 13.11 -15.27 -8.42
C ALA A 96 11.62 -15.04 -8.64
N VAL A 97 11.27 -14.16 -9.58
CA VAL A 97 9.87 -13.85 -9.89
C VAL A 97 9.55 -14.08 -11.37
N LEU A 98 8.28 -14.38 -11.66
CA LEU A 98 7.77 -14.44 -13.03
C LEU A 98 7.84 -13.04 -13.67
N GLY A 99 7.28 -12.04 -12.98
CA GLY A 99 7.20 -10.66 -13.47
C GLY A 99 7.62 -9.63 -12.42
N ASP A 100 8.35 -8.62 -12.87
CA ASP A 100 8.83 -7.48 -12.09
C ASP A 100 7.91 -6.25 -12.21
N ARG A 101 6.80 -6.38 -12.92
CA ARG A 101 5.79 -5.33 -13.07
C ARG A 101 4.43 -5.85 -12.65
N VAL A 102 3.64 -4.97 -12.04
CA VAL A 102 2.21 -5.18 -11.85
C VAL A 102 1.49 -4.71 -13.10
N ARG A 103 0.65 -5.58 -13.67
CA ARG A 103 -0.30 -5.24 -14.73
C ARG A 103 -1.68 -5.03 -14.11
N ILE A 104 -2.22 -3.83 -14.31
CA ILE A 104 -3.54 -3.44 -13.84
C ILE A 104 -4.53 -3.70 -14.97
N ARG A 105 -5.52 -4.54 -14.72
CA ARG A 105 -6.64 -4.82 -15.62
C ARG A 105 -7.93 -4.25 -15.04
N ARG A 106 -8.84 -3.88 -15.93
CA ARG A 106 -10.13 -3.27 -15.59
C ARG A 106 -11.26 -3.90 -16.39
N ALA A 107 -12.38 -4.13 -15.72
CA ALA A 107 -13.65 -4.54 -16.31
C ALA A 107 -14.78 -3.61 -15.86
N VAL A 108 -15.82 -3.45 -16.69
CA VAL A 108 -17.02 -2.70 -16.32
C VAL A 108 -17.86 -3.53 -15.35
N ASN A 109 -18.38 -2.88 -14.32
CA ASN A 109 -19.32 -3.50 -13.40
C ASN A 109 -20.69 -3.70 -14.07
N VAL A 110 -21.14 -4.94 -14.12
CA VAL A 110 -22.49 -5.32 -14.56
C VAL A 110 -23.22 -5.90 -13.35
N ASP A 111 -24.29 -5.24 -12.93
CA ASP A 111 -25.19 -5.67 -11.84
C ASP A 111 -24.52 -5.89 -10.46
N GLY A 112 -23.36 -5.28 -10.21
CA GLY A 112 -22.68 -5.38 -8.91
C GLY A 112 -21.99 -6.71 -8.66
N ARG A 113 -21.89 -7.57 -9.68
CA ARG A 113 -21.19 -8.86 -9.60
C ARG A 113 -19.80 -8.76 -10.18
N VAL A 114 -18.90 -9.64 -9.71
CA VAL A 114 -17.57 -9.80 -10.30
C VAL A 114 -17.75 -10.23 -11.77
N PRO A 115 -17.19 -9.50 -12.74
CA PRO A 115 -17.24 -9.89 -14.14
C PRO A 115 -16.49 -11.20 -14.40
N LEU A 116 -16.79 -11.86 -15.51
CA LEU A 116 -15.99 -12.98 -15.98
C LEU A 116 -14.56 -12.53 -16.31
N ILE A 117 -13.60 -13.44 -16.22
CA ILE A 117 -12.17 -13.13 -16.35
C ILE A 117 -11.85 -12.48 -17.70
N GLU A 118 -12.56 -12.86 -18.77
CA GLU A 118 -12.41 -12.37 -20.13
C GLU A 118 -12.89 -10.92 -20.30
N ALA A 119 -13.67 -10.39 -19.35
CA ALA A 119 -14.10 -8.99 -19.37
C ALA A 119 -13.00 -8.03 -18.88
N PHE A 120 -11.90 -8.53 -18.30
CA PHE A 120 -10.80 -7.73 -17.78
C PHE A 120 -9.75 -7.42 -18.86
N SER A 121 -9.77 -6.18 -19.34
CA SER A 121 -8.77 -5.67 -20.29
C SER A 121 -7.61 -4.96 -19.57
N PRO A 122 -6.37 -5.04 -20.10
CA PRO A 122 -5.25 -4.25 -19.58
C PRO A 122 -5.56 -2.75 -19.59
N LEU A 123 -5.24 -2.07 -18.49
CA LEU A 123 -5.40 -0.64 -18.30
C LEU A 123 -4.05 0.07 -18.21
N ALA A 124 -3.15 -0.46 -17.39
CA ALA A 124 -1.84 0.14 -17.14
C ALA A 124 -0.85 -0.91 -16.59
N SER A 125 0.43 -0.55 -16.53
CA SER A 125 1.44 -1.30 -15.80
C SER A 125 2.27 -0.39 -14.89
N ARG A 126 2.82 -0.96 -13.83
CA ARG A 126 3.69 -0.30 -12.85
C ARG A 126 4.85 -1.22 -12.50
N ALA A 127 6.06 -0.69 -12.45
CA ALA A 127 7.22 -1.45 -12.00
C ALA A 127 7.12 -1.70 -10.49
N ILE A 128 7.52 -2.88 -10.05
CA ILE A 128 7.67 -3.21 -8.63
C ILE A 128 8.98 -2.62 -8.14
N GLN A 129 8.90 -1.86 -7.05
CA GLN A 129 10.08 -1.38 -6.33
C GLN A 129 10.53 -2.46 -5.34
N ALA A 130 11.82 -2.78 -5.33
CA ALA A 130 12.39 -3.88 -4.52
C ALA A 130 12.22 -3.64 -3.01
N ASP A 131 12.32 -2.39 -2.60
CA ASP A 131 12.30 -1.90 -1.22
C ASP A 131 10.91 -1.48 -0.73
N ARG A 132 9.86 -1.65 -1.54
CA ARG A 132 8.49 -1.28 -1.16
C ARG A 132 7.53 -2.46 -1.20
N PRO A 133 6.81 -2.73 -0.10
CA PRO A 133 5.87 -3.85 -0.05
C PRO A 133 4.67 -3.64 -0.99
N ASP A 134 4.38 -2.39 -1.34
CA ASP A 134 3.22 -2.01 -2.13
C ASP A 134 3.56 -1.05 -3.27
N THR A 135 2.80 -1.20 -4.35
CA THR A 135 2.82 -0.34 -5.52
C THR A 135 1.47 0.38 -5.66
N TYR A 136 1.52 1.67 -5.96
CA TYR A 136 0.32 2.51 -6.08
C TYR A 136 -0.04 2.80 -7.55
N TYR A 137 -1.33 2.77 -7.86
CA TYR A 137 -1.84 3.24 -9.15
C TYR A 137 -3.17 3.98 -8.99
N ALA A 138 -3.27 5.22 -9.46
CA ALA A 138 -4.54 5.94 -9.51
C ALA A 138 -5.21 5.79 -10.88
N ASP A 139 -6.43 5.24 -10.94
CA ASP A 139 -7.26 5.30 -12.14
C ASP A 139 -8.04 6.63 -12.16
N PRO A 140 -7.70 7.58 -13.06
CA PRO A 140 -8.37 8.88 -13.12
C PRO A 140 -9.84 8.79 -13.55
N SER A 141 -10.19 7.70 -14.22
CA SER A 141 -11.55 7.42 -14.71
C SER A 141 -12.26 6.34 -13.89
N GLY A 142 -11.64 5.91 -12.80
CA GLY A 142 -12.10 4.80 -11.96
C GLY A 142 -13.32 5.13 -11.10
N GLY A 143 -13.87 4.10 -10.46
CA GLY A 143 -14.98 4.26 -9.53
C GLY A 143 -15.77 2.97 -9.28
N ALA A 144 -16.91 3.10 -8.61
CA ALA A 144 -17.82 1.99 -8.28
C ALA A 144 -18.40 1.23 -9.49
N GLY A 145 -18.25 1.82 -10.68
CA GLY A 145 -18.63 1.24 -11.98
C GLY A 145 -17.60 0.30 -12.59
N TYR A 146 -16.48 0.05 -11.92
CA TYR A 146 -15.41 -0.80 -12.42
C TYR A 146 -14.95 -1.84 -11.39
N TRP A 147 -14.44 -2.94 -11.92
CA TRP A 147 -13.68 -3.97 -11.21
C TRP A 147 -12.24 -3.96 -11.72
N TYR A 148 -11.32 -4.24 -10.81
CA TYR A 148 -9.89 -4.29 -11.09
C TYR A 148 -9.35 -5.67 -10.79
N LEU A 149 -8.41 -6.11 -11.61
CA LEU A 149 -7.67 -7.34 -11.43
C LEU A 149 -6.19 -7.03 -11.62
N LEU A 150 -5.37 -7.58 -10.75
CA LEU A 150 -3.96 -7.21 -10.60
C LEU A 150 -3.13 -8.48 -10.72
N THR A 151 -2.25 -8.50 -11.70
CA THR A 151 -1.38 -9.64 -12.05
C THR A 151 0.07 -9.19 -12.10
N ASN A 152 1.00 -10.12 -11.98
CA ASN A 152 2.41 -9.87 -12.21
C ASN A 152 2.76 -10.21 -13.66
N TRP A 153 3.52 -9.33 -14.29
CA TRP A 153 3.79 -9.37 -15.72
C TRP A 153 5.27 -9.09 -15.98
N ASN A 154 5.82 -9.80 -16.95
CA ASN A 154 7.18 -9.62 -17.45
C ASN A 154 7.14 -8.94 -18.82
N GLU A 155 7.75 -7.76 -18.93
CA GLU A 155 7.73 -6.98 -20.18
C GLU A 155 8.56 -7.61 -21.31
N LEU A 156 9.57 -8.41 -20.97
CA LEU A 156 10.48 -9.00 -21.95
C LEU A 156 9.88 -10.26 -22.59
N THR A 157 9.23 -11.11 -21.78
CA THR A 157 8.64 -12.38 -22.26
C THR A 157 7.15 -12.28 -22.59
N ASP A 158 6.51 -11.19 -22.17
CA ASP A 158 5.04 -10.99 -22.15
C ASP A 158 4.28 -12.06 -21.34
N GLU A 159 4.98 -12.80 -20.48
CA GLU A 159 4.37 -13.73 -19.55
C GLU A 159 3.69 -13.00 -18.39
N GLU A 160 2.56 -13.54 -17.94
CA GLU A 160 1.74 -12.96 -16.89
C GLU A 160 1.24 -14.07 -15.97
N THR A 161 1.14 -13.80 -14.67
CA THR A 161 0.52 -14.72 -13.72
C THR A 161 -0.92 -15.03 -14.13
N PRO A 162 -1.40 -16.27 -13.95
CA PRO A 162 -2.77 -16.64 -14.28
C PRO A 162 -3.79 -15.70 -13.63
N LEU A 163 -4.72 -15.18 -14.44
CA LEU A 163 -5.66 -14.17 -13.98
C LEU A 163 -6.62 -14.72 -12.90
N ASP A 164 -6.88 -16.03 -12.91
CA ASP A 164 -7.78 -16.72 -11.98
C ASP A 164 -7.21 -16.85 -10.55
N LEU A 165 -5.90 -16.65 -10.38
CA LEU A 165 -5.26 -16.56 -9.07
C LEU A 165 -5.44 -15.17 -8.42
N SER A 166 -5.69 -14.15 -9.24
CA SER A 166 -5.89 -12.78 -8.78
C SER A 166 -7.33 -12.52 -8.34
N ALA A 167 -7.51 -12.06 -7.10
CA ALA A 167 -8.81 -11.61 -6.62
C ALA A 167 -9.24 -10.29 -7.29
N ALA A 168 -10.42 -10.28 -7.89
CA ALA A 168 -11.02 -9.06 -8.44
C ALA A 168 -11.53 -8.16 -7.32
N VAL A 169 -11.22 -6.87 -7.39
CA VAL A 169 -11.59 -5.87 -6.38
C VAL A 169 -12.39 -4.75 -7.02
N ARG A 170 -13.39 -4.24 -6.30
CA ARG A 170 -14.25 -3.17 -6.81
C ARG A 170 -13.58 -1.81 -6.68
N GLY A 171 -13.76 -0.93 -7.66
CA GLY A 171 -13.18 0.42 -7.63
C GLY A 171 -13.64 1.31 -6.48
N ASP A 172 -14.84 1.09 -5.92
CA ASP A 172 -15.31 1.84 -4.74
C ASP A 172 -14.64 1.38 -3.43
N ASP A 173 -13.95 0.22 -3.41
CA ASP A 173 -13.19 -0.23 -2.24
C ASP A 173 -11.86 0.48 -2.08
N TYR A 174 -11.38 1.15 -3.13
CA TYR A 174 -10.04 1.71 -3.20
C TYR A 174 -9.98 3.21 -2.86
N ALA A 175 -11.07 3.97 -3.00
CA ALA A 175 -11.15 5.36 -2.55
C ALA A 175 -11.44 5.50 -1.03
N ARG A 176 -11.13 4.46 -0.27
CA ARG A 176 -11.59 4.25 1.10
C ARG A 176 -10.36 4.08 1.98
N TYR A 177 -10.39 4.68 3.17
CA TYR A 177 -9.28 4.59 4.11
C TYR A 177 -8.99 3.17 4.61
N ALA A 178 -9.94 2.24 4.50
CA ALA A 178 -9.82 0.86 4.95
C ALA A 178 -10.56 -0.09 4.00
N SER A 179 -10.06 -1.32 3.86
CA SER A 179 -10.74 -2.35 3.07
C SER A 179 -11.89 -2.98 3.85
N LEU A 180 -12.89 -3.53 3.15
CA LEU A 180 -13.99 -4.25 3.81
C LEU A 180 -13.49 -5.55 4.49
N GLY A 181 -12.44 -6.16 3.93
CA GLY A 181 -11.81 -7.36 4.50
C GLY A 181 -11.16 -7.07 5.84
N ASP A 182 -10.41 -5.97 5.96
CA ASP A 182 -9.74 -5.58 7.21
C ASP A 182 -10.76 -5.21 8.28
N ILE A 183 -11.85 -4.51 7.91
CA ILE A 183 -12.95 -4.20 8.85
C ILE A 183 -13.63 -5.49 9.35
N ARG A 184 -13.85 -6.47 8.47
CA ARG A 184 -14.40 -7.78 8.86
C ARG A 184 -13.43 -8.53 9.78
N ALA A 185 -12.13 -8.46 9.51
CA ALA A 185 -11.10 -9.09 10.34
C ALA A 185 -11.07 -8.46 11.74
N GLU A 186 -11.02 -7.14 11.82
CA GLU A 186 -11.01 -6.39 13.08
C GLU A 186 -12.28 -6.63 13.91
N ALA A 187 -13.44 -6.73 13.26
CA ALA A 187 -14.71 -7.01 13.93
C ALA A 187 -14.95 -8.50 14.28
N GLY A 188 -14.04 -9.41 13.90
CA GLY A 188 -14.20 -10.85 14.13
C GLY A 188 -15.23 -11.54 13.23
N PHE A 189 -15.55 -10.95 12.07
CA PHE A 189 -16.52 -11.46 11.10
C PHE A 189 -15.88 -12.07 9.84
N THR A 190 -14.62 -12.52 9.91
CA THR A 190 -13.89 -13.13 8.77
C THR A 190 -14.66 -14.27 8.09
N ASN A 191 -15.38 -15.09 8.86
CA ASN A 191 -16.15 -16.24 8.36
C ASN A 191 -17.67 -16.00 8.30
N SER A 192 -18.13 -14.76 8.47
CA SER A 192 -19.56 -14.45 8.48
C SER A 192 -20.10 -14.24 7.06
N THR A 193 -20.77 -15.26 6.52
CA THR A 193 -21.44 -15.22 5.22
C THR A 193 -22.77 -14.48 5.25
N ASN A 194 -23.37 -14.33 6.43
CA ASN A 194 -24.68 -13.69 6.61
C ASN A 194 -24.59 -12.15 6.69
N LEU A 195 -23.37 -11.60 6.82
CA LEU A 195 -23.16 -10.16 6.81
C LEU A 195 -22.92 -9.70 5.38
N SER A 196 -23.78 -8.82 4.86
CA SER A 196 -23.63 -8.27 3.52
C SER A 196 -22.50 -7.24 3.45
N ASP A 197 -21.76 -7.22 2.35
CA ASP A 197 -20.72 -6.20 2.10
C ASP A 197 -21.29 -4.78 2.10
N THR A 198 -22.55 -4.62 1.71
CA THR A 198 -23.26 -3.34 1.78
C THR A 198 -23.39 -2.83 3.21
N ALA A 199 -23.64 -3.71 4.19
CA ALA A 199 -23.74 -3.32 5.59
C ALA A 199 -22.38 -2.87 6.15
N VAL A 200 -21.30 -3.59 5.79
CA VAL A 200 -19.92 -3.24 6.17
C VAL A 200 -19.49 -1.91 5.54
N ASP A 201 -19.79 -1.73 4.24
CA ASP A 201 -19.48 -0.48 3.53
C ASP A 201 -20.22 0.72 4.12
N GLN A 202 -21.47 0.55 4.58
CA GLN A 202 -22.20 1.62 5.25
C GLN A 202 -21.49 2.06 6.54
N GLN A 203 -21.00 1.12 7.36
CA GLN A 203 -20.26 1.46 8.58
C GLN A 203 -18.91 2.10 8.27
N ARG A 204 -18.23 1.62 7.22
CA ARG A 204 -17.00 2.23 6.72
C ARG A 204 -17.21 3.68 6.31
N ARG A 205 -18.28 3.98 5.55
CA ARG A 205 -18.62 5.34 5.13
C ARG A 205 -18.89 6.25 6.32
N ALA A 206 -19.62 5.75 7.33
CA ALA A 206 -19.88 6.48 8.56
C ALA A 206 -18.57 6.80 9.32
N ALA A 207 -17.70 5.81 9.47
CA ALA A 207 -16.39 6.00 10.11
C ALA A 207 -15.51 7.01 9.37
N GLN A 208 -15.43 6.91 8.04
CA GLN A 208 -14.67 7.85 7.21
C GLN A 208 -15.20 9.28 7.32
N ALA A 209 -16.52 9.45 7.30
CA ALA A 209 -17.13 10.77 7.45
C ALA A 209 -16.82 11.38 8.82
N GLU A 210 -16.85 10.57 9.88
CA GLU A 210 -16.53 11.03 11.24
C GLU A 210 -15.05 11.39 11.38
N ILE A 211 -14.14 10.59 10.85
CA ILE A 211 -12.70 10.86 10.85
C ILE A 211 -12.38 12.11 10.04
N ASN A 212 -12.98 12.28 8.86
CA ASN A 212 -12.81 13.48 8.05
C ASN A 212 -13.29 14.73 8.79
N ALA A 213 -14.47 14.67 9.40
CA ALA A 213 -15.01 15.78 10.17
C ALA A 213 -14.11 16.15 11.36
N ALA A 214 -13.53 15.16 12.04
CA ALA A 214 -12.66 15.39 13.20
C ALA A 214 -11.29 15.97 12.79
N LEU A 215 -10.73 15.53 11.67
CA LEU A 215 -9.38 15.88 11.25
C LEU A 215 -9.33 17.07 10.27
N ALA A 216 -10.45 17.47 9.68
CA ALA A 216 -10.53 18.57 8.70
C ALA A 216 -10.02 19.93 9.22
N ASN A 217 -9.97 20.13 10.53
CA ASN A 217 -9.47 21.38 11.12
C ASN A 217 -7.94 21.54 11.02
N TYR A 218 -7.20 20.43 10.92
CA TYR A 218 -5.74 20.42 11.01
C TYR A 218 -5.04 19.71 9.85
N TYR A 219 -5.79 18.99 9.03
CA TYR A 219 -5.28 18.17 7.95
C TYR A 219 -6.12 18.38 6.69
N GLU A 220 -5.48 18.29 5.53
CA GLU A 220 -6.20 18.27 4.26
C GLU A 220 -6.93 16.93 4.10
N THR A 221 -8.26 16.98 4.20
CA THR A 221 -9.12 15.80 4.02
C THR A 221 -9.93 15.93 2.73
N PRO A 222 -10.17 14.84 1.98
CA PRO A 222 -9.78 13.46 2.27
C PRO A 222 -8.29 13.16 1.99
N PHE A 223 -7.67 12.34 2.83
CA PHE A 223 -6.24 12.01 2.75
C PHE A 223 -5.87 11.26 1.47
N LYS A 224 -4.83 11.72 0.78
CA LYS A 224 -4.27 11.12 -0.44
C LYS A 224 -2.75 11.37 -0.52
N PRO A 225 -1.88 10.37 -0.27
CA PRO A 225 -2.16 9.00 0.17
C PRO A 225 -2.75 8.94 1.59
N VAL A 226 -3.36 7.80 1.95
CA VAL A 226 -3.95 7.59 3.29
C VAL A 226 -2.83 7.19 4.26
N PRO A 227 -2.59 7.95 5.34
CA PRO A 227 -1.63 7.55 6.36
C PRO A 227 -2.06 6.26 7.06
N ASP A 228 -1.10 5.41 7.42
CA ASP A 228 -1.38 4.13 8.08
C ASP A 228 -2.17 4.31 9.39
N ALA A 229 -1.89 5.38 10.14
CA ALA A 229 -2.66 5.72 11.34
C ALA A 229 -4.15 5.99 11.03
N VAL A 230 -4.45 6.70 9.94
CA VAL A 230 -5.83 6.98 9.50
C VAL A 230 -6.54 5.71 9.04
N ARG A 231 -5.81 4.81 8.37
CA ARG A 231 -6.32 3.49 7.99
C ARG A 231 -6.74 2.68 9.22
N VAL A 232 -5.84 2.50 10.19
CA VAL A 232 -6.11 1.75 11.44
C VAL A 232 -7.26 2.37 12.24
N LEU A 233 -7.34 3.70 12.33
CA LEU A 233 -8.46 4.38 12.99
C LEU A 233 -9.79 4.10 12.29
N THR A 234 -9.79 4.10 10.95
CA THR A 234 -10.99 3.80 10.16
C THR A 234 -11.43 2.35 10.35
N GLU A 235 -10.49 1.40 10.38
CA GLU A 235 -10.77 -0.02 10.64
C GLU A 235 -11.45 -0.20 12.00
N LYS A 236 -10.85 0.33 13.07
CA LYS A 236 -11.37 0.24 14.44
C LYS A 236 -12.73 0.88 14.61
N LEU A 237 -12.92 2.08 14.09
CA LEU A 237 -14.18 2.80 14.22
C LEU A 237 -15.31 2.12 13.42
N ALA A 238 -15.02 1.67 12.20
CA ALA A 238 -15.98 0.93 11.37
C ALA A 238 -16.35 -0.42 11.99
N ALA A 239 -15.38 -1.15 12.55
CA ALA A 239 -15.61 -2.41 13.27
C ALA A 239 -16.47 -2.20 14.53
N ALA A 240 -16.20 -1.15 15.30
CA ALA A 240 -16.99 -0.81 16.48
C ALA A 240 -18.45 -0.47 16.13
N PHE A 241 -18.69 0.31 15.08
CA PHE A 241 -20.05 0.59 14.59
C PHE A 241 -20.77 -0.67 14.11
N LEU A 242 -20.06 -1.57 13.43
CA LEU A 242 -20.60 -2.83 12.98
C LEU A 242 -21.06 -3.70 14.16
N LEU A 243 -20.24 -3.81 15.20
CA LEU A 243 -20.56 -4.56 16.42
C LEU A 243 -21.69 -3.92 17.22
N LEU A 244 -21.71 -2.59 17.32
CA LEU A 244 -22.79 -1.84 17.97
C LEU A 244 -24.13 -2.07 17.26
N ASN A 245 -24.14 -2.06 15.93
CA ASN A 245 -25.35 -2.31 15.16
C ASN A 245 -25.81 -3.78 15.25
N ALA A 246 -24.87 -4.72 15.21
CA ALA A 246 -25.17 -6.16 15.27
C ALA A 246 -25.64 -6.63 16.66
N TYR A 247 -25.07 -6.08 17.73
CA TYR A 247 -25.24 -6.62 19.09
C TYR A 247 -25.69 -5.58 20.13
N GLY A 248 -25.92 -4.33 19.72
CA GLY A 248 -26.45 -3.28 20.59
C GLY A 248 -25.44 -2.66 21.55
N SER A 249 -25.97 -1.94 22.55
CA SER A 249 -25.23 -1.01 23.42
C SER A 249 -24.06 -1.61 24.23
N LYS A 250 -23.94 -2.94 24.30
CA LYS A 250 -22.79 -3.62 24.91
C LYS A 250 -21.45 -3.22 24.28
N TYR A 251 -21.47 -2.82 23.00
CA TYR A 251 -20.28 -2.42 22.25
C TYR A 251 -20.08 -0.90 22.19
N GLN A 252 -20.89 -0.12 22.91
CA GLN A 252 -20.75 1.34 22.98
C GLN A 252 -19.36 1.75 23.46
N LYS A 253 -18.78 1.00 24.41
CA LYS A 253 -17.44 1.26 24.94
C LYS A 253 -16.36 1.21 23.84
N LEU A 254 -16.46 0.29 22.88
CA LEU A 254 -15.50 0.21 21.77
C LEU A 254 -15.62 1.42 20.83
N VAL A 255 -16.84 1.92 20.61
CA VAL A 255 -17.06 3.15 19.85
C VAL A 255 -16.44 4.35 20.57
N ASP A 256 -16.63 4.44 21.89
CA ASP A 256 -16.06 5.52 22.69
C ASP A 256 -14.52 5.47 22.73
N GLU A 257 -13.92 4.28 22.82
CA GLU A 257 -12.47 4.06 22.72
C GLU A 257 -11.91 4.41 21.33
N ALA A 258 -12.59 4.01 20.26
CA ALA A 258 -12.22 4.38 18.90
C ALA A 258 -12.30 5.90 18.67
N ARG A 259 -13.36 6.56 19.17
CA ARG A 259 -13.50 8.02 19.14
C ARG A 259 -12.43 8.73 19.93
N ALA A 260 -12.10 8.24 21.13
CA ALA A 260 -11.00 8.78 21.93
C ALA A 260 -9.67 8.72 21.16
N SER A 261 -9.44 7.63 20.42
CA SER A 261 -8.26 7.48 19.56
C SER A 261 -8.24 8.50 18.42
N VAL A 262 -9.37 8.75 17.76
CA VAL A 262 -9.48 9.80 16.73
C VAL A 262 -9.22 11.19 17.33
N GLN A 263 -9.74 11.45 18.53
CA GLN A 263 -9.56 12.73 19.24
C GLN A 263 -8.10 13.01 19.64
N LEU A 264 -7.27 11.98 19.86
CA LEU A 264 -5.84 12.19 20.11
C LEU A 264 -5.15 12.88 18.91
N TYR A 265 -5.50 12.48 17.69
CA TYR A 265 -4.96 13.10 16.47
C TYR A 265 -5.64 14.44 16.13
N ALA A 266 -6.92 14.60 16.48
CA ALA A 266 -7.63 15.86 16.30
C ALA A 266 -7.15 16.97 17.26
N ASN A 267 -6.69 16.64 18.47
CA ASN A 267 -6.26 17.61 19.48
C ASN A 267 -4.72 17.83 19.53
N GLN A 268 -3.98 17.44 18.49
CA GLN A 268 -2.51 17.49 18.43
C GLN A 268 -1.78 16.64 19.50
N GLY A 269 -2.45 15.68 20.13
CA GLY A 269 -1.82 14.73 21.04
C GLY A 269 -0.89 13.72 20.34
N ALA A 270 -1.10 13.52 19.03
CA ALA A 270 -0.24 12.76 18.14
C ALA A 270 -0.24 13.40 16.74
N SER A 271 0.91 13.46 16.07
CA SER A 271 1.03 13.97 14.69
C SER A 271 0.76 12.86 13.69
N LEU A 272 -0.02 13.15 12.65
CA LEU A 272 -0.07 12.28 11.46
C LEU A 272 1.18 12.55 10.61
N THR A 273 1.86 11.49 10.24
CA THR A 273 3.00 11.54 9.33
C THR A 273 2.69 10.81 8.04
N ASP A 274 3.29 11.25 6.94
CA ASP A 274 3.33 10.48 5.71
C ASP A 274 4.27 9.26 5.85
N THR A 275 4.39 8.49 4.78
CA THR A 275 5.26 7.31 4.68
C THR A 275 6.75 7.63 4.80
N ASP A 276 7.12 8.89 4.60
CA ASP A 276 8.51 9.37 4.68
C ASP A 276 8.79 10.08 6.03
N GLY A 277 7.82 10.07 6.95
CA GLY A 277 7.94 10.66 8.29
C GLY A 277 7.65 12.16 8.37
N ASN A 278 7.22 12.80 7.27
CA ASN A 278 6.89 14.22 7.28
C ASN A 278 5.51 14.45 7.89
N SER A 279 5.38 15.51 8.68
CA SER A 279 4.10 15.90 9.26
C SER A 279 3.11 16.33 8.16
N LEU A 280 1.89 15.81 8.25
CA LEU A 280 0.79 16.15 7.35
C LEU A 280 -0.06 17.33 7.84
N SER A 281 0.34 17.98 8.95
CA SER A 281 -0.36 19.13 9.52
C SER A 281 -0.35 20.31 8.55
N THR A 282 -1.54 20.88 8.29
CA THR A 282 -1.68 22.15 7.55
C THR A 282 -1.40 23.36 8.42
N THR A 283 -1.20 23.15 9.72
CA THR A 283 -0.78 24.21 10.63
C THR A 283 0.73 24.38 10.47
N GLU A 284 1.15 25.45 9.82
CA GLU A 284 2.54 25.92 9.93
C GLU A 284 2.79 26.15 11.43
N GLY A 285 3.70 25.36 12.01
CA GLY A 285 4.21 25.67 13.33
C GLY A 285 4.67 27.12 13.29
N VAL A 286 4.25 27.91 14.28
CA VAL A 286 4.79 29.25 14.46
C VAL A 286 6.30 29.08 14.64
N SER A 287 7.05 29.32 13.56
CA SER A 287 8.49 29.49 13.64
C SER A 287 8.69 30.70 14.52
N TYR A 288 8.98 30.47 15.81
CA TYR A 288 9.59 31.50 16.62
C TYR A 288 10.99 31.69 16.08
N ASP A 289 11.10 32.54 15.06
CA ASP A 289 12.33 33.18 14.68
C ASP A 289 12.72 34.07 15.88
N PHE A 290 13.44 33.49 16.84
CA PHE A 290 14.38 34.26 17.64
C PHE A 290 15.51 34.64 16.70
N GLY A 291 15.20 35.47 15.70
CA GLY A 291 16.20 36.15 14.92
C GLY A 291 17.13 36.81 15.91
N ASP A 292 18.42 36.82 15.58
CA ASP A 292 19.49 37.42 16.35
C ASP A 292 19.35 38.97 16.31
N GLN A 293 18.17 39.45 16.67
CA GLN A 293 17.83 40.86 16.72
C GLN A 293 18.56 41.42 17.94
N PRO A 294 19.40 42.45 17.74
CA PRO A 294 20.16 43.04 18.82
C PRO A 294 19.18 43.52 19.89
N ARG A 295 19.38 43.03 21.13
CA ARG A 295 18.57 43.41 22.28
C ARG A 295 18.51 44.94 22.35
N MET A 296 17.34 45.53 22.11
CA MET A 296 17.17 46.99 22.04
C MET A 296 17.28 47.68 23.42
N PHE A 297 17.54 46.91 24.50
CA PHE A 297 17.79 47.42 25.84
C PHE A 297 19.03 46.76 26.43
N GLY A 298 20.10 47.54 26.56
CA GLY A 298 21.27 47.18 27.36
C GLY A 298 21.01 47.42 28.84
N ILE A 299 21.44 46.49 29.70
CA ILE A 299 21.53 46.69 31.14
C ILE A 299 22.42 47.94 31.39
N GLY A 300 21.81 49.01 31.87
CA GLY A 300 22.52 50.27 32.21
C GLY A 300 21.84 51.56 31.74
N GLN A 301 20.81 51.52 30.90
CA GLN A 301 20.05 52.74 30.58
C GLN A 301 19.12 53.10 31.74
N ARG A 302 19.48 54.16 32.48
CA ARG A 302 18.61 54.82 33.47
C ARG A 302 17.58 55.69 32.73
N PHE A 303 16.34 55.61 33.18
CA PHE A 303 15.20 56.42 32.72
C PHE A 303 15.45 57.93 32.88
#